data_AF-A0AAV4EM53-F1
#
_entry.id   AF-A0AAV4EM53-F1
#
_cell.length_a   1.000
_cell.length_b   1.000
_cell.length_c   1.000
_cell.angle_alpha   90.00
_cell.angle_beta   90.00
_cell.angle_gamma   90.00
#
_symmetry.space_group_name_H-M   'P 1'
#
loop_
_entity.id
_entity.type
_entity.pdbx_description
1 polymer ?
#
loop_
_entity_poly.entity_id
_entity_poly.type
_entity_poly.pdbx_seq_one_letter_code
_entity_poly.pdbx_strand_id
1 'polypeptide(L)'
;MTKLFFLFREFLQLFIKPEDIRESNKQLQLLDLTDTTKHIPTQHLLTGECESILKECSKEEALIFRKKLLQAFVSTGQYMQKKLPLGNTVLSTLSLLDPLAFGQADTAILLKKLSTFFPTRNAPNFN
;
A
#
# COMPACT_ATOMS: atom_id res chain seq x y z
N MET A 1 -12.77 -6.64 1.90
CA MET A 1 -11.57 -6.00 1.28
C MET A 1 -11.23 -4.75 2.07
N THR A 2 -10.03 -4.63 2.65
CA THR A 2 -9.68 -3.63 3.68
C THR A 2 -9.29 -2.26 3.09
N LYS A 3 -9.60 -1.15 3.78
CA LYS A 3 -9.25 0.23 3.37
C LYS A 3 -7.77 0.41 2.99
N LEU A 4 -6.87 -0.31 3.65
CA LEU A 4 -5.43 -0.29 3.39
C LEU A 4 -5.05 -0.82 1.99
N PHE A 5 -5.85 -1.74 1.44
CA PHE A 5 -5.66 -2.22 0.06
C PHE A 5 -6.00 -1.13 -0.96
N PHE A 6 -7.11 -0.42 -0.76
CA PHE A 6 -7.49 0.71 -1.62
C PHE A 6 -6.45 1.82 -1.56
N LEU A 7 -6.00 2.18 -0.35
CA LEU A 7 -4.95 3.18 -0.17
C LEU A 7 -3.66 2.81 -0.91
N PHE A 8 -3.20 1.55 -0.78
CA PHE A 8 -1.99 1.10 -1.46
C PHE A 8 -2.16 1.13 -2.98
N ARG A 9 -3.33 0.69 -3.48
CA ARG A 9 -3.63 0.71 -4.92
C ARG A 9 -3.66 2.13 -5.47
N GLU A 10 -4.33 3.06 -4.80
CA GLU A 10 -4.36 4.48 -5.16
C GLU A 10 -2.96 5.09 -5.14
N PHE A 11 -2.13 4.73 -4.16
CA PHE A 11 -0.74 5.16 -4.10
C PHE A 11 0.07 4.66 -5.30
N LEU A 12 -0.09 3.39 -5.69
CA LEU A 12 0.61 2.83 -6.86
C LEU A 12 0.22 3.54 -8.17
N GLN A 13 -1.04 3.98 -8.31
CA GLN A 13 -1.50 4.71 -9.50
C GLN A 13 -0.76 6.04 -9.72
N LEU A 14 -0.05 6.57 -8.71
CA LEU A 14 0.74 7.79 -8.84
C LEU A 14 1.97 7.61 -9.73
N PHE A 15 2.48 6.38 -9.89
CA PHE A 15 3.73 6.13 -10.60
C PHE A 15 3.79 4.81 -11.38
N ILE A 16 2.87 3.87 -11.16
CA ILE A 16 2.72 2.63 -11.92
C ILE A 16 1.57 2.78 -12.91
N LYS A 17 1.75 2.24 -14.11
CA LYS A 17 0.73 2.22 -15.15
C LYS A 17 -0.52 1.43 -14.70
N PRO A 18 -1.73 1.92 -14.97
CA PRO A 18 -2.96 1.31 -14.46
C PRO A 18 -3.17 -0.13 -14.95
N GLU A 19 -2.66 -0.48 -16.13
CA GLU A 19 -2.69 -1.84 -16.68
C GLU A 19 -1.91 -2.87 -15.86
N ASP A 20 -0.85 -2.45 -15.16
CA ASP A 20 -0.01 -3.30 -14.31
C ASP A 20 -0.56 -3.43 -12.87
N ILE A 21 -1.60 -2.65 -12.54
CA ILE A 21 -2.30 -2.67 -11.24
C ILE A 21 -3.57 -3.55 -11.34
N ARG A 22 -3.45 -4.72 -12.02
CA ARG A 22 -4.56 -5.68 -12.22
C ARG A 22 -4.54 -6.80 -11.17
N GLU A 23 -5.20 -6.46 -10.07
CA GLU A 23 -5.93 -7.21 -9.02
C GLU A 23 -5.60 -8.67 -8.63
N SER A 24 -4.82 -8.79 -7.56
CA SER A 24 -5.14 -9.54 -6.32
C SER A 24 -4.21 -9.06 -5.19
N ASN A 25 -4.58 -9.25 -3.92
CA ASN A 25 -3.72 -8.91 -2.77
C ASN A 25 -2.30 -9.52 -2.87
N LYS A 26 -2.21 -10.72 -3.45
CA LYS A 26 -0.95 -11.46 -3.66
C LYS A 26 -0.13 -10.87 -4.80
N GLN A 27 -0.74 -10.45 -5.89
CA GLN A 27 -0.02 -9.85 -7.01
C GLN A 27 0.51 -8.46 -6.66
N LEU A 28 -0.22 -7.65 -5.89
CA LEU A 28 0.30 -6.37 -5.40
C LEU A 28 1.48 -6.53 -4.41
N GLN A 29 1.54 -7.65 -3.69
CA GLN A 29 2.69 -7.98 -2.84
C GLN A 29 3.91 -8.47 -3.60
N LEU A 30 3.74 -8.98 -4.82
CA LEU A 30 4.82 -9.52 -5.65
C LEU A 30 5.18 -8.57 -6.79
N LEU A 31 4.48 -7.43 -6.91
CA LEU A 31 4.76 -6.44 -7.92
C LEU A 31 6.16 -5.86 -7.67
N ASP A 32 7.01 -5.95 -8.69
CA ASP A 32 8.31 -5.27 -8.68
C ASP A 32 8.11 -3.80 -8.99
N LEU A 33 8.20 -2.98 -7.94
CA LEU A 33 8.07 -1.53 -8.03
C LEU A 33 9.29 -0.84 -8.65
N THR A 34 10.40 -1.56 -8.85
CA THR A 34 11.62 -1.00 -9.47
C THR A 34 11.63 -1.15 -10.99
N ASP A 35 10.71 -1.94 -11.54
CA ASP A 35 10.57 -2.16 -12.97
C ASP A 35 10.08 -0.90 -13.69
N THR A 36 11.02 -0.20 -14.33
CA THR A 36 10.76 1.05 -15.05
C THR A 36 9.86 0.87 -16.27
N THR A 37 9.71 -0.36 -16.79
CA THR A 37 8.80 -0.63 -17.92
C THR A 37 7.33 -0.47 -17.51
N LYS A 38 7.03 -0.67 -16.22
CA LYS A 38 5.71 -0.52 -15.60
C LYS A 38 5.46 0.89 -15.07
N HIS A 39 6.45 1.77 -15.11
CA HIS A 39 6.31 3.14 -14.60
C HIS A 39 5.60 4.03 -15.61
N ILE A 40 4.83 4.97 -15.08
CA ILE A 40 4.33 6.11 -15.86
C ILE A 40 5.56 6.92 -16.31
N PRO A 41 5.59 7.40 -17.58
CA PRO A 41 6.72 8.21 -18.04
C PRO A 41 6.95 9.41 -17.11
N THR A 42 8.22 9.70 -16.78
CA THR A 42 8.59 10.69 -15.76
C THR A 42 7.96 12.07 -16.00
N GLN A 43 7.80 12.46 -17.26
CA GLN A 43 7.16 13.71 -17.68
C GLN A 43 5.65 13.80 -17.40
N HIS A 44 5.00 12.68 -17.13
CA HIS A 44 3.56 12.58 -16.85
C HIS A 44 3.26 12.28 -15.37
N LEU A 45 4.29 12.19 -14.51
CA LEU A 45 4.09 12.03 -13.08
C LEU A 45 3.29 13.21 -12.52
N LEU A 46 2.31 12.90 -11.67
CA LEU A 46 1.54 13.91 -10.95
C LEU A 46 2.43 14.51 -9.86
N THR A 47 2.67 15.82 -9.93
CA THR A 47 3.45 16.56 -8.92
C THR A 47 2.58 17.36 -7.97
N GLY A 48 1.25 17.28 -8.10
CA GLY A 48 0.28 17.97 -7.27
C GLY A 48 0.46 19.49 -7.33
N GLU A 49 0.44 20.13 -6.16
CA GLU A 49 0.58 21.59 -6.02
C GLU A 49 1.93 22.13 -6.53
N CYS A 50 2.95 21.29 -6.66
CA CYS A 50 4.23 21.71 -7.21
C CYS A 50 4.20 21.95 -8.73
N GLU A 51 3.13 21.56 -9.44
CA GLU A 51 3.05 21.71 -10.90
C GLU A 51 3.11 23.18 -11.35
N SER A 52 2.62 24.13 -10.55
CA SER A 52 2.74 25.58 -10.83
C SER A 52 4.20 26.02 -10.78
N ILE A 53 4.93 25.62 -9.74
CA ILE A 53 6.35 25.96 -9.54
C ILE A 53 7.21 25.31 -10.63
N LEU A 54 6.94 24.07 -11.00
CA LEU A 54 7.71 23.35 -12.03
C LEU A 54 7.55 23.94 -13.43
N LYS A 55 6.46 24.67 -13.71
CA LYS A 55 6.29 25.40 -14.98
C LYS A 55 7.17 26.65 -15.06
N GLU A 56 7.56 27.22 -13.93
CA GLU A 56 8.45 28.37 -13.84
C GLU A 56 9.93 27.96 -13.90
N CYS A 57 10.24 26.70 -13.57
CA CYS A 57 11.59 26.13 -13.67
C CYS A 57 11.99 25.78 -15.11
N SER A 58 13.30 25.59 -15.32
CA SER A 58 13.78 25.02 -16.57
C SER A 58 13.29 23.57 -16.76
N LYS A 59 13.22 23.11 -18.02
CA LYS A 59 12.84 21.73 -18.33
C LYS A 59 13.76 20.70 -17.66
N GLU A 60 15.03 21.02 -17.51
CA GLU A 60 16.01 20.13 -16.88
C GLU A 60 15.78 20.02 -15.37
N GLU A 61 15.57 21.13 -14.67
CA GLU A 61 15.26 21.13 -13.24
C GLU A 61 13.96 20.41 -12.94
N ALA A 62 12.92 20.65 -13.76
CA ALA A 62 11.64 19.96 -13.63
C ALA A 62 11.78 18.45 -13.84
N LEU A 63 12.62 18.03 -14.79
CA LEU A 63 12.91 16.61 -15.02
C LEU A 63 13.68 15.98 -13.86
N ILE A 64 14.68 16.69 -13.29
CA ILE A 64 15.44 16.23 -12.12
C ILE A 64 14.50 16.05 -10.93
N PHE A 65 13.59 16.99 -10.70
CA PHE A 65 12.59 16.90 -9.64
C PHE A 65 11.69 15.67 -9.84
N ARG A 66 11.12 15.50 -11.04
CA ARG A 66 10.25 14.35 -11.36
C ARG A 66 10.97 13.00 -11.20
N LYS A 67 12.28 12.92 -11.53
CA LYS A 67 13.10 11.72 -11.27
C LYS A 67 13.26 11.43 -9.78
N LYS A 68 13.54 12.45 -8.96
CA LYS A 68 13.63 12.30 -7.49
C LYS A 68 12.29 11.90 -6.89
N LEU A 69 11.20 12.50 -7.40
CA LEU A 69 9.84 12.17 -6.99
C LEU A 69 9.51 10.70 -7.29
N LEU A 70 9.86 10.19 -8.47
CA LEU A 70 9.72 8.78 -8.81
C LEU A 70 10.48 7.88 -7.83
N GLN A 71 11.73 8.21 -7.50
CA GLN A 71 12.51 7.45 -6.51
C GLN A 71 11.83 7.43 -5.13
N ALA A 72 11.28 8.57 -4.70
CA ALA A 72 10.55 8.67 -3.45
C ALA A 72 9.26 7.82 -3.46
N PHE A 73 8.52 7.82 -4.57
CA PHE A 73 7.34 6.96 -4.74
C PHE A 73 7.72 5.48 -4.69
N VAL A 74 8.76 5.05 -5.41
CA VAL A 74 9.23 3.65 -5.40
C VAL A 74 9.64 3.22 -4.00
N SER A 75 10.46 4.02 -3.30
CA SER A 75 10.92 3.72 -1.94
C SER A 75 9.75 3.63 -0.96
N THR A 76 8.81 4.57 -1.04
CA THR A 76 7.61 4.59 -0.20
C THR A 76 6.70 3.39 -0.51
N GLY A 77 6.51 3.06 -1.80
CA GLY A 77 5.73 1.91 -2.23
C GLY A 77 6.31 0.60 -1.70
N GLN A 78 7.62 0.42 -1.77
CA GLN A 78 8.30 -0.76 -1.21
C GLN A 78 8.13 -0.85 0.31
N TYR A 79 8.23 0.29 1.01
CA TYR A 79 7.98 0.35 2.45
C TYR A 79 6.53 -0.05 2.77
N MET A 80 5.55 0.50 2.05
CA MET A 80 4.14 0.16 2.19
C MET A 80 3.88 -1.32 1.89
N GLN A 81 4.44 -1.87 0.81
CA GLN A 81 4.32 -3.28 0.44
C GLN A 81 4.84 -4.22 1.55
N LYS A 82 5.91 -3.83 2.25
CA LYS A 82 6.50 -4.58 3.37
C LYS A 82 5.73 -4.43 4.69
N LYS A 83 5.17 -3.25 4.96
CA LYS A 83 4.61 -2.89 6.28
C LYS A 83 3.10 -3.01 6.36
N LEU A 84 2.40 -2.84 5.24
CA LEU A 84 0.96 -2.99 5.21
C LEU A 84 0.60 -4.46 5.50
N PRO A 85 -0.54 -4.70 6.15
CA PRO A 85 -1.04 -6.05 6.46
C PRO A 85 -1.55 -6.79 5.22
N LEU A 86 -1.03 -6.48 4.03
CA LEU A 86 -1.39 -7.16 2.79
C LEU A 86 -0.99 -8.64 2.89
N GLY A 87 0.20 -8.93 3.43
CA GLY A 87 0.73 -10.30 3.57
C GLY A 87 0.73 -10.87 4.99
N ASN A 88 0.60 -10.04 6.02
CA ASN A 88 0.64 -10.50 7.42
C ASN A 88 -0.77 -10.88 7.89
N THR A 89 -1.03 -12.18 8.01
CA THR A 89 -2.34 -12.71 8.42
C THR A 89 -2.79 -12.22 9.80
N VAL A 90 -1.86 -12.00 10.73
CA VAL A 90 -2.17 -11.50 12.09
C VAL A 90 -2.66 -10.06 12.02
N LEU A 91 -1.89 -9.18 11.39
CA LEU A 91 -2.26 -7.77 11.25
C LEU A 91 -3.49 -7.59 10.36
N SER A 92 -3.65 -8.43 9.33
CA SER A 92 -4.87 -8.49 8.52
C SER A 92 -6.07 -8.89 9.36
N THR A 93 -5.92 -9.86 10.25
CA THR A 93 -7.00 -10.30 11.14
C THR A 93 -7.35 -9.22 12.17
N LEU A 94 -6.34 -8.56 12.74
CA LEU A 94 -6.53 -7.45 13.67
C LEU A 94 -7.21 -6.25 13.01
N SER A 95 -6.94 -5.99 11.72
CA SER A 95 -7.62 -4.92 10.98
C SER A 95 -9.13 -5.14 10.81
N LEU A 96 -9.64 -6.36 11.04
CA LEU A 96 -11.07 -6.67 11.01
C LEU A 96 -11.80 -6.28 12.31
N LEU A 97 -11.04 -5.93 13.35
CA LEU A 97 -11.57 -5.30 14.56
C LEU A 97 -11.91 -3.81 14.33
N ASP A 98 -11.51 -3.24 13.19
CA ASP A 98 -12.01 -1.94 12.76
C ASP A 98 -13.55 -1.99 12.70
N PRO A 99 -14.27 -1.12 13.44
CA PRO A 99 -15.73 -1.08 13.42
C PRO A 99 -16.32 -0.99 12.01
N LEU A 100 -15.57 -0.42 11.06
CA LEU A 100 -15.98 -0.29 9.66
C LEU A 100 -15.75 -1.56 8.83
N ALA A 101 -14.97 -2.51 9.33
CA ALA A 101 -14.76 -3.84 8.75
C ALA A 101 -15.63 -4.92 9.43
N PHE A 102 -16.32 -4.56 10.52
CA PHE A 102 -17.19 -5.43 11.29
C PHE A 102 -18.47 -5.77 10.49
N GLY A 103 -18.77 -7.06 10.30
CA GLY A 103 -19.98 -7.52 9.58
C GLY A 103 -19.77 -8.19 8.22
N GLN A 104 -18.53 -8.30 7.72
CA GLN A 104 -18.24 -9.14 6.55
C GLN A 104 -18.19 -10.63 6.95
N ALA A 105 -18.67 -11.53 6.10
CA ALA A 105 -18.73 -12.98 6.38
C ALA A 105 -17.34 -13.57 6.75
N ASP A 106 -16.28 -13.05 6.12
CA ASP A 106 -14.90 -13.47 6.37
C ASP A 106 -14.34 -12.99 7.71
N THR A 107 -14.94 -11.95 8.31
CA THR A 107 -14.50 -11.35 9.58
C THR A 107 -14.60 -12.35 10.73
N ALA A 108 -15.69 -13.12 10.81
CA ALA A 108 -15.88 -14.11 11.87
C ALA A 108 -14.88 -15.28 11.79
N ILE A 109 -14.55 -15.74 10.58
CA ILE A 109 -13.59 -16.83 10.35
C ILE A 109 -12.19 -16.39 10.74
N LEU A 110 -11.79 -15.18 10.35
CA LEU A 110 -10.47 -14.64 10.66
C LEU A 110 -10.35 -14.30 12.16
N LEU A 111 -11.37 -13.71 12.78
CA LEU A 111 -11.39 -13.46 14.23
C LEU A 111 -11.24 -14.75 15.06
N LYS A 112 -11.86 -15.87 14.63
CA LYS A 112 -11.64 -17.18 15.26
C LYS A 112 -10.20 -17.65 15.17
N LYS A 113 -9.47 -17.30 14.10
CA LYS A 113 -8.04 -17.62 13.96
C LYS A 113 -7.16 -16.68 14.81
N LEU A 114 -7.64 -15.51 15.22
CA LEU A 114 -6.87 -14.56 16.01
C LEU A 114 -6.37 -15.15 17.33
N SER A 115 -7.21 -15.96 18.00
CA SER A 115 -6.86 -16.63 19.26
C SER A 115 -5.70 -17.63 19.10
N THR A 116 -5.46 -18.15 17.89
CA THR A 116 -4.33 -19.05 17.61
C THR A 116 -3.00 -18.31 17.52
N PHE A 117 -3.02 -17.02 17.19
CA PHE A 117 -1.82 -16.17 17.14
C PHE A 117 -1.45 -15.59 18.50
N PHE A 118 -2.46 -15.39 19.36
CA PHE A 118 -2.29 -14.91 20.73
C PHE A 118 -2.86 -15.95 21.69
N PRO A 119 -2.19 -17.09 21.90
CA PRO A 119 -2.65 -18.06 22.87
C PRO A 119 -2.65 -17.38 24.23
N THR A 120 -3.84 -17.09 24.75
CA THR A 120 -4.02 -16.69 26.14
C THR A 120 -3.49 -17.84 26.98
N ARG A 121 -2.27 -17.70 27.50
CA ARG A 121 -1.85 -18.48 28.66
C ARG A 121 -2.89 -18.16 29.71
N ASN A 122 -3.58 -19.18 30.22
CA ASN A 122 -4.42 -19.05 31.41
C ASN A 122 -3.57 -18.31 32.45
N ALA A 123 -3.87 -17.03 32.70
CA ALA A 123 -3.23 -16.28 33.75
C ALA A 123 -3.71 -16.95 35.05
N PRO A 124 -2.84 -17.56 35.85
CA PRO A 124 -3.28 -18.46 36.92
C PRO A 124 -4.03 -17.78 38.08
N ASN A 125 -4.36 -16.49 38.00
CA ASN A 125 -4.85 -15.71 39.14
C ASN A 125 -6.03 -14.77 38.81
N PHE A 126 -7.05 -15.26 38.10
CA PHE A 126 -8.38 -14.61 38.11
C PHE A 126 -9.43 -15.63 38.53
N ASN A 127 -9.57 -15.81 39.84
CA ASN A 127 -10.76 -16.30 40.54
C ASN A 127 -11.27 -15.18 41.42
#